data_AF-A0A847R8S5-F1
#
_entry.id   AF-A0A847R8S5-F1
#
_cell.length_a   1.000
_cell.length_b   1.000
_cell.length_c   1.000
_cell.angle_alpha   90.00
_cell.angle_beta   90.00
_cell.angle_gamma   90.00
#
_symmetry.space_group_name_H-M   'P 1'
#
loop_
_entity.id
_entity.type
_entity.pdbx_description
1 polymer ?
#
loop_
_entity_poly.entity_id
_entity_poly.type
_entity_poly.pdbx_seq_one_letter_code
_entity_poly.pdbx_strand_id
1 'polypeptide(L)'
;MAAMAKWRGHRIVFEGGVWVYVDSKKPVSNDPERRCGFCKKENRKDDHDACLGVLDGVMNACCGHGVSEDAYVQRNDKSVVRGKEAILFIQSKRG
;
A
#
# COMPACT_ATOMS: atom_id res chain seq x y z
N MET A 1 -25.61 1.79 -4.09
CA MET A 1 -24.25 1.71 -4.70
C MET A 1 -23.32 1.11 -3.68
N ALA A 2 -22.52 0.11 -4.02
CA ALA A 2 -21.53 -0.44 -3.10
C ALA A 2 -20.28 0.45 -3.11
N ALA A 3 -19.81 0.89 -1.95
CA ALA A 3 -18.57 1.66 -1.87
C ALA A 3 -17.38 0.77 -2.26
N MET A 4 -16.43 1.31 -3.02
CA MET A 4 -15.21 0.59 -3.41
C MET A 4 -13.98 1.24 -2.78
N ALA A 5 -13.04 0.44 -2.35
CA ALA A 5 -11.76 0.89 -1.81
C ALA A 5 -10.65 -0.12 -2.14
N LYS A 6 -9.46 0.10 -1.58
CA LYS A 6 -8.35 -0.84 -1.64
C LYS A 6 -7.84 -1.12 -0.23
N TRP A 7 -7.47 -2.36 0.02
CA TRP A 7 -6.79 -2.77 1.25
C TRP A 7 -5.54 -3.55 0.88
N ARG A 8 -4.37 -3.02 1.24
CA ARG A 8 -3.06 -3.63 0.98
C ARG A 8 -2.88 -4.05 -0.50
N GLY A 9 -3.36 -3.22 -1.43
CA GLY A 9 -3.29 -3.50 -2.88
C GLY A 9 -4.36 -4.42 -3.45
N HIS A 10 -5.29 -4.93 -2.63
CA HIS A 10 -6.45 -5.68 -3.11
C HIS A 10 -7.67 -4.77 -3.21
N ARG A 11 -8.48 -4.96 -4.26
CA ARG A 11 -9.78 -4.28 -4.38
C ARG A 11 -10.75 -4.84 -3.34
N ILE A 12 -11.44 -3.96 -2.65
CA ILE A 12 -12.48 -4.31 -1.68
C ILE A 12 -13.76 -3.54 -1.98
N VAL A 13 -14.88 -4.13 -1.58
CA VAL A 13 -16.22 -3.57 -1.76
C VAL A 13 -16.97 -3.65 -0.43
N PHE A 14 -17.78 -2.63 -0.13
CA PHE A 14 -18.61 -2.60 1.07
C PHE A 14 -19.98 -3.22 0.76
N GLU A 15 -20.21 -4.41 1.32
CA GLU A 15 -21.41 -5.22 1.08
C GLU A 15 -21.92 -5.77 2.42
N GLY A 16 -23.22 -5.66 2.68
CA GLY A 16 -23.83 -6.23 3.89
C GLY A 16 -23.25 -5.70 5.22
N GLY A 17 -22.68 -4.49 5.23
CA GLY A 17 -22.09 -3.90 6.44
C GLY A 17 -20.62 -4.26 6.68
N VAL A 18 -19.97 -5.01 5.79
CA VAL A 18 -18.56 -5.38 5.90
C VAL A 18 -17.79 -5.10 4.61
N TRP A 19 -16.47 -4.89 4.74
CA TRP A 19 -15.58 -4.85 3.59
C TRP A 19 -15.22 -6.26 3.16
N VAL A 20 -15.38 -6.56 1.88
CA VAL A 20 -15.15 -7.87 1.28
C VAL A 20 -14.11 -7.75 0.17
N TYR A 21 -13.16 -8.68 0.15
CA TYR A 21 -12.21 -8.81 -0.96
C TYR A 21 -12.93 -9.21 -2.24
N VAL A 22 -12.75 -8.44 -3.32
CA VAL A 22 -13.45 -8.66 -4.59
C VAL A 22 -13.11 -10.02 -5.21
N ASP A 23 -11.86 -10.48 -5.03
CA ASP A 23 -11.33 -11.70 -5.64
C ASP A 23 -11.73 -12.97 -4.88
N SER A 24 -11.55 -13.00 -3.56
CA SER A 24 -11.83 -14.18 -2.73
C SER A 24 -13.25 -14.24 -2.18
N LYS A 25 -14.00 -13.13 -2.25
CA LYS A 25 -15.33 -12.96 -1.62
C LYS A 25 -15.33 -13.16 -0.11
N LYS A 26 -14.16 -13.12 0.53
CA LYS A 26 -14.02 -13.22 1.99
C LYS A 26 -14.00 -11.83 2.62
N PRO A 27 -14.57 -11.65 3.82
CA PRO A 27 -14.43 -10.43 4.60
C PRO A 27 -12.95 -10.08 4.82
N VAL A 28 -12.62 -8.79 4.76
CA VAL A 28 -11.28 -8.28 5.06
C VAL A 28 -10.85 -8.63 6.47
N SER A 29 -11.79 -8.63 7.42
CA SER A 29 -11.55 -9.01 8.82
C SER A 29 -11.03 -10.42 9.02
N ASN A 30 -11.22 -11.33 8.06
CA ASN A 30 -10.71 -12.70 8.15
C ASN A 30 -9.21 -12.81 7.84
N ASP A 31 -8.65 -11.83 7.12
CA ASP A 31 -7.24 -11.80 6.75
C ASP A 31 -6.76 -10.33 6.59
N PRO A 32 -6.76 -9.52 7.67
CA PRO A 32 -6.39 -8.11 7.58
C PRO A 32 -4.92 -7.91 7.18
N GLU A 33 -4.08 -8.89 7.50
CA GLU A 33 -2.63 -8.92 7.27
C GLU A 33 -2.25 -9.51 5.91
N ARG A 34 -3.25 -9.75 5.04
CA ARG A 34 -3.07 -10.35 3.72
C ARG A 34 -1.87 -9.77 2.98
N ARG A 35 -1.07 -10.64 2.37
CA ARG A 35 0.05 -10.26 1.49
C ARG A 35 -0.40 -9.22 0.47
N CYS A 36 0.46 -8.24 0.21
CA CYS A 36 0.14 -7.15 -0.70
C CYS A 36 -0.32 -7.68 -2.08
N GLY A 37 -1.42 -7.14 -2.61
CA GLY A 37 -1.99 -7.58 -3.89
C GLY A 37 -1.04 -7.39 -5.08
N PHE A 38 -0.10 -6.46 -4.98
CA PHE A 38 0.87 -6.14 -6.02
C PHE A 38 2.23 -6.83 -5.81
N CYS A 39 2.95 -6.51 -4.73
CA CYS A 39 4.31 -7.01 -4.52
C CYS A 39 4.38 -8.38 -3.80
N LYS A 40 3.24 -8.91 -3.34
CA LYS A 40 3.09 -10.21 -2.66
C LYS A 40 3.87 -10.37 -1.36
N LYS A 41 4.47 -9.30 -0.81
CA LYS A 41 5.16 -9.34 0.47
C LYS A 41 4.18 -9.38 1.64
N GLU A 42 4.56 -10.11 2.69
CA GLU A 42 3.91 -10.14 4.01
C GLU A 42 4.26 -8.92 4.82
N ASN A 43 3.45 -8.56 5.82
CA ASN A 43 3.84 -7.52 6.77
C ASN A 43 5.13 -7.89 7.49
N ARG A 44 5.95 -6.88 7.74
CA ARG A 44 7.14 -7.04 8.56
C ARG A 44 6.77 -6.89 10.03
N LYS A 45 7.56 -7.52 10.91
CA LYS A 45 7.42 -7.41 12.36
C LYS A 45 8.03 -6.13 12.93
N ASP A 46 8.79 -5.39 12.13
CA ASP A 46 9.51 -4.18 12.53
C ASP A 46 8.75 -2.90 12.17
N ASP A 47 7.42 -2.98 12.04
CA ASP A 47 6.48 -1.90 11.70
C ASP A 47 6.74 -1.15 10.36
N HIS A 48 7.82 -1.49 9.65
CA HIS A 48 8.11 -0.92 8.34
C HIS A 48 7.20 -1.51 7.25
N ASP A 49 6.75 -0.67 6.31
CA ASP A 49 5.98 -1.14 5.15
C ASP A 49 6.82 -2.15 4.37
N ALA A 50 6.37 -3.41 4.37
CA ALA A 50 7.05 -4.50 3.69
C ALA A 50 7.26 -4.25 2.19
N CYS A 51 6.37 -3.49 1.58
CA CYS A 51 6.52 -3.10 0.19
C CYS A 51 7.79 -2.30 -0.01
N LEU A 52 8.15 -1.43 0.94
CA LEU A 52 9.20 -0.42 0.86
C LEU A 52 10.50 -0.83 1.53
N GLY A 53 10.43 -1.40 2.73
CA GLY A 53 11.57 -1.52 3.63
C GLY A 53 11.94 -0.17 4.26
N VAL A 54 13.18 -0.02 4.67
CA VAL A 54 13.73 1.22 5.22
C VAL A 54 14.17 2.13 4.06
N LEU A 55 13.79 3.40 4.11
CA LEU A 55 14.18 4.41 3.12
C LEU A 55 14.86 5.59 3.82
N ASP A 56 16.15 5.80 3.56
CA ASP A 56 16.91 6.87 4.20
C ASP A 56 16.39 8.26 3.83
N GLY A 57 16.22 9.11 4.84
CA GLY A 57 15.73 10.49 4.69
C GLY A 57 14.24 10.61 4.38
N VAL A 58 13.49 9.50 4.49
CA VAL A 58 12.04 9.45 4.29
C VAL A 58 11.33 9.37 5.64
N MET A 59 10.35 10.26 5.83
CA MET A 59 9.51 10.27 7.03
C MET A 59 8.32 9.32 6.89
N ASN A 60 7.70 9.28 5.70
CA ASN A 60 6.57 8.41 5.39
C ASN A 60 6.50 8.16 3.88
N ALA A 61 6.07 6.98 3.45
CA ALA A 61 5.93 6.65 2.03
C ALA A 61 4.93 5.52 1.80
N CYS A 62 4.40 5.47 0.58
CA CYS A 62 3.59 4.35 0.07
C CYS A 62 3.99 4.04 -1.36
N CYS A 63 4.09 2.75 -1.70
CA CYS A 63 4.38 2.31 -3.08
C CYS A 63 3.18 2.44 -4.03
N GLY A 64 2.02 2.89 -3.53
CA GLY A 64 0.74 2.94 -4.26
C GLY A 64 0.09 1.57 -4.46
N HIS A 65 0.69 0.50 -3.93
CA HIS A 65 0.23 -0.88 -4.05
C HIS A 65 -0.17 -1.29 -5.49
N GLY A 66 0.63 -0.88 -6.48
CA GLY A 66 0.40 -1.17 -7.89
C GLY A 66 -0.41 -0.11 -8.65
N VAL A 67 -0.85 0.95 -7.98
CA VAL A 67 -1.47 2.12 -8.61
C VAL A 67 -0.54 3.31 -8.44
N SER A 68 0.06 3.73 -9.55
CA SER A 68 1.18 4.67 -9.51
C SER A 68 0.78 6.03 -8.95
N GLU A 69 -0.45 6.44 -9.20
CA GLU A 69 -1.06 7.70 -8.78
C GLU A 69 -1.22 7.77 -7.25
N ASP A 70 -1.37 6.61 -6.60
CA ASP A 70 -1.50 6.50 -5.14
C ASP A 70 -0.12 6.51 -4.44
N ALA A 71 0.98 6.38 -5.19
CA ALA A 71 2.33 6.36 -4.62
C ALA A 71 2.76 7.75 -4.13
N TYR A 72 3.44 7.79 -2.99
CA TYR A 72 4.01 9.02 -2.46
C TYR A 72 5.24 8.77 -1.59
N VAL A 73 6.08 9.79 -1.47
CA VAL A 73 7.20 9.87 -0.54
C VAL A 73 7.17 11.23 0.13
N GLN A 74 7.06 11.24 1.45
CA GLN A 74 7.19 12.42 2.29
C GLN A 74 8.56 12.41 2.97
N ARG A 75 9.33 13.47 2.77
CA ARG A 75 10.68 13.63 3.32
C ARG A 75 10.63 14.33 4.68
N ASN A 76 11.76 14.35 5.38
CA ASN A 76 11.89 14.98 6.70
C ASN A 76 11.67 16.51 6.68
N ASP A 77 11.91 17.16 5.53
CA ASP A 77 11.62 18.59 5.31
C ASP A 77 10.13 18.87 5.00
N LYS A 78 9.28 17.84 5.09
CA LYS A 78 7.84 17.84 4.79
C LYS A 78 7.49 17.97 3.30
N SER A 79 8.47 18.03 2.39
CA SER A 79 8.19 17.96 0.96
C SER A 79 7.61 16.59 0.59
N VAL A 80 6.71 16.59 -0.40
CA VAL A 80 6.01 15.37 -0.86
C VAL A 80 6.21 15.22 -2.36
N VAL A 81 6.72 14.05 -2.77
CA VAL A 81 6.73 13.59 -4.15
C VAL A 81 5.61 12.57 -4.33
N ARG A 82 4.90 12.59 -5.46
CA ARG A 82 3.76 11.69 -5.73
C ARG A 82 3.90 11.00 -7.08
N GLY A 83 3.07 10.00 -7.31
CA GLY A 83 2.94 9.42 -8.64
C GLY A 83 4.17 8.62 -9.07
N LYS A 84 4.46 8.69 -10.37
CA LYS A 84 5.63 8.03 -10.98
C LYS A 84 6.95 8.51 -10.39
N GLU A 85 7.07 9.78 -10.03
CA GLU A 85 8.30 10.31 -9.42
C GLU A 85 8.58 9.67 -8.06
N ALA A 86 7.53 9.44 -7.27
CA ALA A 86 7.65 8.72 -6.00
C ALA A 86 8.13 7.28 -6.21
N ILE A 87 7.59 6.59 -7.24
CA ILE A 87 8.05 5.25 -7.61
C ILE A 87 9.52 5.24 -7.99
N LEU A 88 9.96 6.17 -8.85
CA LEU A 88 11.35 6.27 -9.27
C LEU A 88 12.29 6.55 -8.09
N PHE A 89 11.89 7.43 -7.17
CA PHE A 89 12.64 7.68 -5.94
C PHE A 89 12.76 6.42 -5.07
N ILE A 90 11.65 5.69 -4.86
CA ILE A 90 11.66 4.46 -4.06
C ILE A 90 12.57 3.41 -4.70
N GLN A 91 12.54 3.28 -6.03
CA GLN A 91 13.38 2.35 -6.77
C GLN A 91 14.86 2.70 -6.68
N SER A 92 15.23 3.98 -6.75
CA SER A 92 16.64 4.40 -6.65
C SER A 92 17.25 4.22 -5.25
N LYS A 93 16.41 4.02 -4.23
CA LYS A 93 16.83 3.73 -2.84
C LYS A 93 16.89 2.24 -2.52
N ARG A 94 16.35 1.39 -3.38
CA ARG A 94 16.44 -0.07 -3.25
C ARG A 94 17.68 -0.53 -4.01
N GLY A 95 18.81 -0.59 -3.31
CA GLY A 95 19.98 -1.35 -3.75
C GLY A 95 19.69 -2.84 -3.79
#